data_AF-A0ABC8L033-F1
#
_entry.id   AF-A0ABC8L033-F1
#
_cell.length_a   1.000
_cell.length_b   1.000
_cell.length_c   1.000
_cell.angle_alpha   90.00
_cell.angle_beta   90.00
_cell.angle_gamma   90.00
#
_symmetry.space_group_name_H-M   'P 1'
#
loop_
_entity.id
_entity.type
_entity.pdbx_description
1 polymer ?
#
loop_
_entity_poly.entity_id
_entity_poly.type
_entity_poly.pdbx_seq_one_letter_code
_entity_poly.pdbx_strand_id
1 'polypeptide(L)'
;MGVTRAQLAFLVLVVFVTFFSSQNVSGAEMEKKFSYDHCTIFCSADYEWHECWVDCLNRGYHNGDCASPSPNVPKKCCCQT
;
A
#
# COMPACT_ATOMS: atom_id res chain seq x y z
N MET A 1 -24.41 40.01 1.29
CA MET A 1 -22.95 40.28 1.35
C MET A 1 -22.28 39.15 0.61
N GLY A 2 -21.94 39.39 -0.65
CA GLY A 2 -21.49 38.37 -1.59
C GLY A 2 -20.03 38.04 -1.34
N VAL A 3 -19.75 36.76 -1.06
CA VAL A 3 -18.37 36.27 -1.03
C VAL A 3 -17.77 36.49 -2.41
N THR A 4 -16.73 37.32 -2.49
CA THR A 4 -16.13 37.71 -3.76
C THR A 4 -15.48 36.47 -4.35
N ARG A 5 -15.74 36.12 -5.63
CA ARG A 5 -15.23 34.89 -6.28
C ARG A 5 -13.71 34.69 -6.11
N ALA A 6 -12.97 35.79 -5.93
CA ALA A 6 -11.54 35.79 -5.62
C ALA A 6 -11.18 35.15 -4.27
N GLN A 7 -12.02 35.31 -3.23
CA GLN A 7 -11.78 34.75 -1.89
C GLN A 7 -11.91 33.22 -1.87
N LEU A 8 -12.90 32.69 -2.61
CA LEU A 8 -13.06 31.24 -2.80
C LEU A 8 -11.90 30.64 -3.58
N ALA A 9 -11.44 31.31 -4.64
CA ALA A 9 -10.29 30.86 -5.41
C ALA A 9 -9.01 30.81 -4.56
N PHE A 10 -8.80 31.80 -3.68
CA PHE A 10 -7.65 31.82 -2.79
C PHE A 10 -7.66 30.66 -1.78
N LEU A 11 -8.83 30.35 -1.19
CA LEU A 11 -8.97 29.22 -0.28
C LEU A 11 -8.70 27.88 -0.97
N VAL A 12 -9.20 27.69 -2.19
CA VAL A 12 -8.96 26.46 -2.98
C VAL A 12 -7.47 26.31 -3.31
N LEU A 13 -6.78 27.40 -3.68
CA LEU A 13 -5.34 27.36 -3.96
C LEU A 13 -4.51 27.00 -2.72
N VAL A 14 -4.84 27.54 -1.54
CA VAL A 14 -4.14 27.21 -0.28
C VAL A 14 -4.33 25.74 0.11
N VAL A 15 -5.54 25.19 -0.06
CA VAL A 15 -5.81 23.76 0.17
C VAL A 15 -5.05 22.88 -0.83
N PHE A 16 -4.98 23.27 -2.11
CA PHE A 16 -4.24 22.50 -3.11
C PHE A 16 -2.73 22.51 -2.86
N VAL A 17 -2.14 23.64 -2.48
CA VAL A 17 -0.70 23.73 -2.19
C VAL A 17 -0.33 22.91 -0.96
N THR A 18 -1.13 22.96 0.10
CA THR A 18 -0.90 22.13 1.31
C THR A 18 -1.07 20.63 1.02
N PHE A 19 -2.03 20.25 0.17
CA PHE A 19 -2.21 18.86 -0.26
C PHE A 19 -1.05 18.36 -1.12
N PHE A 20 -0.52 19.17 -2.04
CA PHE A 20 0.63 18.79 -2.86
C PHE A 20 1.96 18.82 -2.10
N SER A 21 2.17 19.74 -1.15
CA SER A 21 3.35 19.72 -0.28
C SER A 21 3.35 18.53 0.69
N SER A 22 2.18 17.97 1.00
CA SER A 22 2.05 16.74 1.79
C SER A 22 2.32 15.45 0.99
N GLN A 23 2.36 15.53 -0.34
CA GLN A 23 2.70 14.40 -1.22
C GLN A 23 4.20 14.29 -1.52
N ASN A 24 5.01 15.18 -0.95
CA ASN A 24 6.47 15.07 -0.94
C ASN A 24 6.98 14.50 0.39
N VAL A 25 6.14 13.76 1.14
CA VAL A 25 6.71 12.77 2.04
C VAL A 25 7.34 11.74 1.14
N SER A 26 8.66 11.91 0.95
CA SER A 26 9.57 10.83 0.64
C SER A 26 9.02 9.57 1.31
N GLY A 27 8.49 8.65 0.50
CA GLY A 27 8.26 7.28 0.89
C GLY A 27 9.61 6.60 1.12
N ALA A 28 10.40 7.14 2.04
CA ALA A 28 11.03 6.32 3.05
C ALA A 28 9.86 5.78 3.90
N GLU A 29 9.07 4.91 3.29
CA GLU A 29 8.31 3.93 4.02
C GLU A 29 9.32 3.33 4.98
N MET A 30 9.08 3.59 6.26
CA MET A 30 9.62 2.80 7.33
C MET A 30 9.05 1.39 7.08
N GLU A 31 9.60 0.68 6.11
CA GLU A 31 9.24 -0.69 5.83
C GLU A 31 9.65 -1.42 7.09
N LYS A 32 8.66 -1.74 7.90
CA LYS A 32 8.63 -3.02 8.59
C LYS A 32 8.90 -4.04 7.49
N LYS A 33 10.19 -4.32 7.30
CA LYS A 33 10.79 -5.02 6.16
C LYS A 33 9.87 -6.17 5.80
N PHE A 34 9.08 -6.02 4.72
CA PHE A 34 8.18 -7.08 4.32
C PHE A 34 9.09 -8.29 4.06
N SER A 35 9.02 -9.30 4.94
CA SER A 35 9.95 -10.42 4.86
C SER A 35 9.50 -11.30 3.70
N TYR A 36 10.39 -11.43 2.73
CA TYR A 36 10.21 -12.32 1.58
C TYR A 36 10.75 -13.74 1.85
N ASP A 37 11.12 -14.05 3.10
CA ASP A 37 11.73 -15.33 3.47
C ASP A 37 10.76 -16.52 3.32
N HIS A 38 9.46 -16.29 3.48
CA HIS A 38 8.42 -17.31 3.42
C HIS A 38 7.46 -17.15 2.23
N CYS A 39 8.01 -16.79 1.07
CA CYS A 39 7.25 -16.70 -0.18
C CYS A 39 7.27 -18.01 -0.96
N THR A 40 6.12 -18.68 -1.11
CA THR A 40 6.09 -20.04 -1.70
C THR A 40 5.17 -20.15 -2.92
N ILE A 41 3.92 -19.70 -2.81
CA ILE A 41 2.89 -19.89 -3.83
C ILE A 41 2.78 -18.63 -4.69
N PHE A 42 2.63 -18.78 -6.01
CA PHE A 42 2.34 -17.64 -6.89
C PHE A 42 0.90 -17.18 -6.69
N CYS A 43 0.69 -15.87 -6.61
CA CYS A 43 -0.64 -15.33 -6.62
C CYS A 43 -1.18 -15.29 -8.04
N SER A 44 -2.41 -15.75 -8.21
CA SER A 44 -3.12 -15.84 -9.48
C SER A 44 -4.54 -15.29 -9.31
N ALA A 45 -5.32 -15.23 -10.39
CA ALA A 45 -6.71 -14.75 -10.33
C ALA A 45 -7.60 -15.57 -9.36
N ASP A 46 -7.25 -16.84 -9.15
CA ASP A 46 -7.96 -17.77 -8.26
C ASP A 46 -7.25 -17.96 -6.91
N TYR A 47 -6.11 -17.29 -6.71
CA TYR A 47 -5.30 -17.37 -5.49
C TYR A 47 -4.77 -15.98 -5.15
N GLU A 48 -5.59 -15.21 -4.46
CA GLU A 48 -5.33 -13.83 -4.09
C GLU A 48 -4.83 -13.72 -2.65
N TRP A 49 -4.89 -12.51 -2.10
CA TRP A 49 -4.41 -12.21 -0.75
C TRP A 49 -5.16 -13.00 0.33
N HIS A 50 -6.45 -13.31 0.13
CA HIS A 50 -7.26 -13.97 1.15
C HIS A 50 -6.89 -15.44 1.32
N GLU A 51 -6.76 -16.17 0.21
CA GLU A 51 -6.29 -17.54 0.20
C GLU A 51 -4.89 -17.62 0.78
N CYS A 52 -4.01 -16.70 0.37
CA CYS A 52 -2.67 -16.57 0.93
C CYS A 52 -2.69 -16.38 2.45
N TRP A 53 -3.52 -15.46 2.95
CA TRP A 53 -3.63 -15.17 4.37
C TRP A 53 -4.09 -16.39 5.17
N VAL A 54 -5.14 -17.08 4.70
CA VAL A 54 -5.66 -18.30 5.32
C VAL A 54 -4.60 -19.40 5.35
N ASP A 55 -3.86 -19.59 4.26
CA ASP A 55 -2.78 -20.57 4.18
C ASP A 55 -1.65 -20.25 5.17
N CYS A 56 -1.28 -18.98 5.30
CA CYS A 56 -0.26 -18.54 6.25
C CYS A 56 -0.73 -18.73 7.70
N LEU A 57 -1.99 -18.43 8.03
CA LEU A 57 -2.57 -18.69 9.35
C LEU A 57 -2.58 -20.20 9.67
N ASN A 58 -2.96 -21.04 8.70
CA ASN A 58 -2.94 -22.51 8.86
C ASN A 58 -1.54 -23.06 9.11
N ARG A 59 -0.50 -22.39 8.58
CA ARG A 59 0.90 -22.71 8.81
C ARG A 59 1.48 -22.14 10.11
N GLY A 60 0.69 -21.34 10.84
CA GLY A 60 1.08 -20.75 12.13
C GLY A 60 1.74 -19.37 12.04
N TYR A 61 1.67 -18.69 10.89
CA TYR A 61 2.12 -17.31 10.74
C TYR A 61 1.06 -16.32 11.23
N HIS A 62 1.45 -15.09 11.54
CA HIS A 62 0.53 -14.04 11.99
C HIS A 62 -0.19 -13.34 10.84
N ASN A 63 0.43 -13.30 9.67
CA ASN A 63 -0.14 -12.69 8.48
C ASN A 63 0.39 -13.33 7.20
N GLY A 64 -0.23 -13.00 6.06
CA GLY A 64 0.16 -13.44 4.73
C GLY A 64 -0.40 -12.50 3.68
N ASP A 65 0.42 -12.13 2.70
CA ASP A 65 -0.04 -11.29 1.59
C ASP A 65 0.68 -11.62 0.28
N CYS A 66 0.03 -11.26 -0.83
CA CYS A 66 0.53 -11.38 -2.18
C CYS A 66 1.46 -10.21 -2.52
N ALA A 67 2.74 -10.38 -2.20
CA ALA A 67 3.77 -9.36 -2.44
C ALA A 67 4.71 -9.74 -3.58
N SER A 68 5.38 -8.72 -4.12
CA SER A 68 6.44 -8.91 -5.10
C SER A 68 7.61 -7.97 -4.79
N PRO A 69 8.87 -8.45 -4.82
CA PRO A 69 10.03 -7.61 -4.55
C PRO A 69 10.31 -6.57 -5.66
N SER A 70 9.66 -6.70 -6.83
CA SER A 70 9.81 -5.75 -7.93
C SER A 70 8.58 -5.80 -8.85
N PRO A 71 8.16 -4.70 -9.48
CA PRO A 71 7.01 -4.67 -10.39
C PRO A 71 7.12 -5.65 -11.57
N ASN A 72 8.34 -6.09 -11.93
CA ASN A 72 8.57 -7.06 -13.01
C ASN A 72 8.58 -8.52 -12.52
N VAL A 73 8.48 -8.75 -11.21
CA VAL A 73 8.46 -10.08 -10.62
C VAL A 73 6.99 -10.44 -10.31
N PRO A 74 6.53 -11.65 -10.65
CA PRO A 74 5.18 -12.09 -10.30
C PRO A 74 4.98 -12.09 -8.78
N LYS A 75 3.79 -11.69 -8.35
CA LYS A 75 3.41 -11.69 -6.93
C LYS A 75 3.42 -13.12 -6.40
N LYS A 76 3.95 -13.27 -5.20
CA LYS A 76 3.93 -14.51 -4.43
C LYS A 76 3.30 -14.26 -3.08
N CYS A 77 2.61 -15.29 -2.59
CA CYS A 77 2.12 -15.32 -1.24
C CYS A 77 3.29 -15.48 -0.28
N CYS A 78 3.45 -14.49 0.59
CA CYS A 78 4.54 -14.40 1.54
C CYS A 78 3.96 -14.30 2.96
N CYS A 79 4.31 -15.27 3.80
CA CYS A 79 3.85 -15.31 5.17
C CYS A 79 4.75 -14.47 6.09
N GLN A 80 4.14 -13.77 7.04
CA GLN A 80 4.84 -12.98 8.04
C GLN A 80 4.62 -13.56 9.44
N THR A 81 5.72 -13.81 10.14
CA THR A 81 5.77 -14.07 11.58
C THR A 81 5.69 -12.80 12.40
#